data_AF-D8SSV9-F1
#
_entry.id   AF-D8SSV9-F1
#
_cell.length_a   1.000
_cell.length_b   1.000
_cell.length_c   1.000
_cell.angle_alpha   90.00
_cell.angle_beta   90.00
_cell.angle_gamma   90.00
#
_symmetry.space_group_name_H-M   'P 1'
#
loop_
_entity.id
_entity.type
_entity.pdbx_description
1 polymer ?
#
loop_
_entity_poly.entity_id
_entity_poly.type
_entity_poly.pdbx_seq_one_letter_code
_entity_poly.pdbx_strand_id
1 'polypeptide(L)'
;MIWMSLLGPCRLHRHADCAERVAAKIFELEPGYTTAYVVLSNMYSSIGRRDKVSMIRNLMKSRRVRKVPGISNIEVGSEVHSFVVGDLSHPRSEDIVVELQRPAREMRDAGYVPDTKEILHDVGEEQKEELLHYHSEKMAVAFGLISTEQGSPLRILKNLRVCGDCHSAIKFVSKMVGRSITVRDASRFHHFSNGTCSCGDYW
;
A
#
# COMPACT_ATOMS: atom_id res chain seq x y z
N MET A 1 20.12 1.02 15.14
CA MET A 1 19.09 -0.05 15.27
C MET A 1 18.06 0.20 16.38
N ILE A 2 18.44 0.47 17.64
CA ILE A 2 17.47 0.61 18.76
C ILE A 2 16.35 1.65 18.50
N TRP A 3 16.70 2.86 18.03
CA TRP A 3 15.71 3.91 17.77
C TRP A 3 14.71 3.55 16.67
N MET A 4 15.14 2.84 15.62
CA MET A 4 14.23 2.42 14.54
C MET A 4 13.19 1.41 15.05
N SER A 5 13.60 0.48 15.90
CA SER A 5 12.71 -0.51 16.51
C SER A 5 11.67 0.13 17.44
N LEU A 6 11.98 1.28 18.06
CA LEU A 6 11.06 2.00 18.95
C LEU A 6 10.00 2.82 18.19
N LEU A 7 10.25 3.16 16.93
CA LEU A 7 9.31 3.96 16.13
C LEU A 7 8.02 3.19 15.81
N GLY A 8 8.11 1.87 15.63
CA GLY A 8 6.97 0.98 15.40
C GLY A 8 5.95 1.02 16.55
N PRO A 9 6.35 0.76 17.81
CA PRO A 9 5.49 0.89 18.98
C PRO A 9 4.93 2.29 19.21
N CYS A 10 5.72 3.38 19.08
CA CYS A 10 5.18 4.74 19.23
C CYS A 10 4.03 5.00 18.23
N ARG A 11 4.15 4.47 16.99
CA ARG A 11 3.08 4.52 15.97
C ARG A 11 1.88 3.68 16.38
N LEU A 12 2.09 2.43 16.81
CA LEU A 12 1.01 1.51 17.19
C LEU A 12 0.15 2.08 18.33
N HIS A 13 0.79 2.68 19.34
CA HIS A 13 0.11 3.26 20.50
C HIS A 13 -0.32 4.71 20.30
N ARG A 14 -0.10 5.31 19.11
CA ARG A 14 -0.41 6.71 18.80
C ARG A 14 0.24 7.73 19.76
N HIS A 15 1.40 7.39 20.32
CA HIS A 15 2.14 8.29 21.21
C HIS A 15 2.99 9.25 20.35
N ALA A 16 2.41 10.37 19.95
CA ALA A 16 3.07 11.36 19.11
C ALA A 16 4.39 11.88 19.71
N ASP A 17 4.40 12.23 21.01
CA ASP A 17 5.60 12.76 21.68
C ASP A 17 6.76 11.74 21.71
N CYS A 18 6.43 10.45 21.89
CA CYS A 18 7.39 9.35 21.79
C CYS A 18 7.99 9.28 20.39
N ALA A 19 7.13 9.29 19.37
CA ALA A 19 7.57 9.23 17.98
C ALA A 19 8.40 10.45 17.57
N GLU A 20 8.06 11.64 18.06
CA GLU A 20 8.85 12.86 17.85
C GLU A 20 10.27 12.72 18.38
N ARG A 21 10.42 12.29 19.64
CA ARG A 21 11.73 12.09 20.27
C ARG A 21 12.56 11.03 19.57
N VAL A 22 11.93 9.90 19.22
CA VAL A 22 12.59 8.80 18.51
C VAL A 22 13.02 9.25 17.11
N ALA A 23 12.13 9.90 16.35
CA ALA A 23 12.42 10.38 15.01
C ALA A 23 13.51 11.46 15.01
N ALA A 24 13.49 12.40 15.96
CA ALA A 24 14.55 13.38 16.14
C ALA A 24 15.92 12.69 16.31
N LYS A 25 15.98 11.63 17.12
CA LYS A 25 17.24 10.89 17.30
C LYS A 25 17.68 10.13 16.05
N ILE A 26 16.74 9.58 15.29
CA ILE A 26 17.05 8.96 13.99
C ILE A 26 17.55 10.01 13.00
N PHE A 27 16.96 11.21 12.98
CA PHE A 27 17.36 12.29 12.08
C PHE A 27 18.76 12.85 12.36
N GLU A 28 19.26 12.71 13.59
CA GLU A 28 20.64 13.00 13.96
C GLU A 28 21.61 11.90 13.50
N LEU A 29 21.25 10.64 13.75
CA LEU A 29 22.14 9.50 13.51
C LEU A 29 22.20 9.10 12.03
N GLU A 30 21.04 9.10 11.37
CA GLU A 30 20.86 8.68 9.97
C GLU A 30 19.93 9.66 9.23
N PRO A 31 20.43 10.85 8.85
CA PRO A 31 19.61 11.88 8.21
C PRO A 31 18.92 11.43 6.91
N GLY A 32 19.44 10.40 6.24
CA GLY A 32 18.89 9.83 5.00
C GLY A 32 17.80 8.77 5.20
N TYR A 33 17.48 8.38 6.44
CA TYR A 33 16.54 7.29 6.70
C TYR A 33 15.08 7.70 6.45
N THR A 34 14.62 7.53 5.20
CA THR A 34 13.29 7.94 4.72
C THR A 34 12.12 7.47 5.59
N THR A 35 12.17 6.25 6.12
CA THR A 35 11.06 5.66 6.88
C THR A 35 10.69 6.47 8.11
N ALA A 36 11.67 7.07 8.81
CA ALA A 36 11.39 7.89 9.99
C ALA A 36 10.61 9.16 9.64
N TYR A 37 10.94 9.82 8.54
CA TYR A 37 10.20 10.99 8.05
C TYR A 37 8.76 10.62 7.68
N VAL A 38 8.60 9.53 6.93
CA VAL A 38 7.27 9.07 6.48
C VAL A 38 6.40 8.69 7.67
N VAL A 39 6.92 7.91 8.63
CA VAL A 39 6.15 7.51 9.82
C VAL A 39 5.74 8.72 10.65
N LEU A 40 6.66 9.65 10.93
CA LEU A 40 6.34 10.84 11.71
C LEU A 40 5.34 11.75 10.99
N SER A 41 5.51 11.99 9.69
CA SER A 41 4.56 12.71 8.85
C SER A 41 3.17 12.07 8.87
N ASN A 42 3.10 10.74 8.77
CA ASN A 42 1.85 10.00 8.80
C ASN A 42 1.15 10.12 10.17
N MET A 43 1.91 10.06 11.26
CA MET A 43 1.36 10.26 12.61
C MET A 43 0.78 11.66 12.77
N TYR A 44 1.48 12.71 12.33
CA TYR A 44 0.95 14.07 12.34
C TYR A 44 -0.32 14.22 11.51
N SER A 45 -0.36 13.60 10.32
CA SER A 45 -1.54 13.62 9.48
C SER A 45 -2.74 12.97 10.19
N SER A 46 -2.52 11.84 10.88
CA SER A 46 -3.57 11.11 11.60
C SER A 46 -4.20 11.88 12.77
N ILE A 47 -3.52 12.91 13.28
CA ILE A 47 -4.00 13.80 14.35
C ILE A 47 -4.27 15.23 13.86
N GLY A 48 -4.33 15.46 12.55
CA GLY A 48 -4.68 16.76 11.95
C GLY A 48 -3.60 17.86 12.06
N ARG A 49 -2.35 17.53 12.40
CA ARG A 49 -1.24 18.50 12.53
C ARG A 49 -0.62 18.86 11.18
N ARG A 50 -1.37 19.56 10.33
CA ARG A 50 -0.99 19.91 8.93
C ARG A 50 0.29 20.76 8.85
N ASP A 51 0.50 21.63 9.83
CA ASP A 51 1.71 22.43 10.02
C ASP A 51 2.94 21.53 10.17
N LYS A 52 2.87 20.52 11.05
CA LYS A 52 3.96 19.59 11.27
C LYS A 52 4.19 18.63 10.09
N VAL A 53 3.14 18.22 9.37
CA VAL A 53 3.29 17.49 8.09
C VAL A 53 4.10 18.33 7.09
N SER A 54 3.78 19.62 6.99
CA SER A 54 4.47 20.54 6.08
C SER A 54 5.93 20.79 6.50
N MET A 55 6.18 20.89 7.81
CA MET A 55 7.53 20.94 8.38
C MET A 55 8.37 19.72 7.97
N ILE A 56 7.83 18.50 8.13
CA ILE A 56 8.54 17.27 7.74
C ILE A 56 8.80 17.23 6.24
N ARG A 57 7.84 17.64 5.40
CA ARG A 57 8.02 17.72 3.95
C ARG A 57 9.15 18.69 3.56
N ASN A 58 9.21 19.86 4.20
CA ASN A 58 10.28 20.83 3.98
C ASN A 58 11.64 20.31 4.43
N LEU A 59 11.69 19.59 5.55
CA LEU A 59 12.90 18.95 6.05
C LEU A 59 13.41 17.85 5.11
N MET A 60 12.51 17.02 4.58
CA MET A 60 12.86 16.03 3.55
C MET A 60 13.44 16.72 2.30
N LYS A 61 12.81 17.81 1.84
CA LYS A 61 13.28 18.58 0.69
C LYS A 61 14.67 19.16 0.91
N SER A 62 14.92 19.81 2.06
CA SER A 62 16.22 20.41 2.37
C SER A 62 17.34 19.36 2.48
N ARG A 63 17.01 18.16 2.96
CA ARG A 63 17.94 17.03 3.08
C ARG A 63 17.98 16.12 1.84
N ARG A 64 17.29 16.48 0.76
CA ARG A 64 17.17 15.69 -0.49
C ARG A 64 16.68 14.25 -0.27
N VAL A 65 15.91 14.03 0.79
CA VAL A 65 15.28 12.73 1.10
C VAL A 65 13.97 12.62 0.33
N ARG A 66 13.78 11.51 -0.39
CA ARG A 66 12.55 11.23 -1.15
C ARG A 66 11.86 9.99 -0.59
N LYS A 67 10.53 10.04 -0.53
CA LYS A 67 9.70 8.86 -0.22
C LYS A 67 9.90 7.81 -1.31
N VAL A 68 10.13 6.56 -0.91
CA VAL A 68 10.13 5.42 -1.84
C VAL A 68 8.68 5.16 -2.28
N PRO A 69 8.36 5.18 -3.59
CA PRO A 69 7.02 4.86 -4.06
C PRO A 69 6.68 3.39 -3.78
N GLY A 70 5.38 3.10 -3.62
CA GLY A 70 4.90 1.73 -3.59
C GLY A 70 4.90 1.17 -5.02
N ILE A 71 5.58 0.05 -5.22
CA ILE A 71 5.74 -0.63 -6.50
C ILE A 71 5.26 -2.07 -6.32
N SER A 72 4.33 -2.49 -7.16
CA SER A 72 3.89 -3.89 -7.26
C SER A 72 4.32 -4.47 -8.59
N ASN A 73 5.05 -5.58 -8.55
CA ASN A 73 5.49 -6.30 -9.74
C ASN A 73 4.72 -7.60 -9.89
N ILE A 74 4.42 -8.01 -11.11
CA ILE A 74 3.81 -9.28 -11.44
C ILE A 74 4.54 -9.89 -12.64
N GLU A 75 4.77 -11.20 -12.57
CA GLU A 75 5.36 -11.96 -13.66
C GLU A 75 4.24 -12.61 -14.49
N VAL A 76 4.23 -12.34 -15.79
CA VAL A 76 3.32 -12.95 -16.76
C VAL A 76 4.13 -13.44 -17.95
N GLY A 77 4.08 -14.74 -18.22
CA GLY A 77 4.98 -15.35 -19.21
C GLY A 77 6.44 -15.20 -18.77
N SER A 78 7.27 -14.58 -19.61
CA SER A 78 8.68 -14.28 -19.34
C SER A 78 8.94 -12.81 -18.98
N GLU A 79 7.89 -12.01 -18.79
CA GLU A 79 8.00 -10.57 -18.58
C GLU A 79 7.57 -10.18 -17.16
N VAL A 80 8.26 -9.17 -16.62
CA VAL A 80 7.93 -8.56 -15.34
C VAL A 80 7.28 -7.20 -15.59
N HIS A 81 6.03 -7.07 -15.16
CA HIS A 81 5.26 -5.83 -15.26
C HIS A 81 5.26 -5.12 -13.92
N SER A 82 5.57 -3.83 -13.92
CA SER A 82 5.70 -3.01 -12.71
C SER A 82 4.61 -1.95 -12.68
N PHE A 83 3.96 -1.80 -11.53
CA PHE A 83 2.88 -0.83 -11.34
C PHE A 83 3.20 0.13 -10.20
N VAL A 84 2.94 1.41 -10.45
CA VAL A 84 3.06 2.51 -9.49
C VAL A 84 1.78 3.34 -9.58
N VAL A 85 1.28 3.81 -8.44
CA VAL A 85 0.07 4.65 -8.41
C VAL A 85 0.29 5.91 -9.25
N GLY A 86 -0.64 6.19 -10.17
CA GLY A 86 -0.60 7.34 -11.08
C GLY A 86 0.29 7.16 -12.30
N ASP A 87 0.96 6.01 -12.46
CA ASP A 87 1.69 5.66 -13.67
C ASP A 87 0.79 4.93 -14.67
N LEU A 88 0.56 5.55 -15.83
CA LEU A 88 -0.25 5.02 -16.93
C LEU A 88 0.60 4.68 -18.17
N SER A 89 1.93 4.62 -18.03
CA SER A 89 2.85 4.33 -19.14
C SER A 89 2.77 2.89 -19.65
N HIS A 90 2.13 1.99 -18.91
CA HIS A 90 1.95 0.60 -19.32
C HIS A 90 1.09 0.52 -20.61
N PRO A 91 1.47 -0.26 -21.64
CA PRO A 91 0.73 -0.33 -22.91
C PRO A 91 -0.73 -0.77 -22.79
N ARG A 92 -1.05 -1.52 -21.72
CA ARG A 92 -2.40 -2.00 -21.39
C ARG A 92 -3.08 -1.21 -20.25
N SER A 93 -2.66 0.02 -19.98
CA SER A 93 -3.18 0.81 -18.86
C SER A 93 -4.71 0.98 -18.90
N GLU A 94 -5.29 1.19 -20.09
CA GLU A 94 -6.75 1.29 -20.26
C GLU A 94 -7.47 -0.01 -19.88
N ASP A 95 -7.01 -1.17 -20.39
CA ASP A 95 -7.59 -2.47 -20.04
C ASP A 95 -7.53 -2.73 -18.52
N ILE A 96 -6.43 -2.36 -17.88
CA ILE A 96 -6.24 -2.52 -16.43
C ILE A 96 -7.24 -1.65 -15.67
N VAL A 97 -7.44 -0.41 -16.09
CA VAL A 97 -8.41 0.50 -15.48
C VAL A 97 -9.84 -0.04 -15.61
N VAL A 98 -10.19 -0.59 -16.78
CA VAL A 98 -11.49 -1.24 -17.00
C VAL A 98 -11.64 -2.47 -16.10
N GLU A 99 -10.63 -3.34 -16.03
CA GLU A 99 -10.69 -4.53 -15.18
C GLU A 99 -10.74 -4.16 -13.69
N LEU A 100 -10.14 -3.06 -13.23
CA LEU A 100 -10.29 -2.63 -11.84
C LEU A 100 -11.76 -2.37 -11.46
N GLN A 101 -12.58 -1.87 -12.39
CA GLN A 101 -13.98 -1.55 -12.14
C GLN A 101 -14.86 -2.78 -11.98
N ARG A 102 -14.55 -3.89 -12.68
CA ARG A 102 -15.39 -5.10 -12.72
C ARG A 102 -15.48 -5.77 -11.34
N PRO A 103 -14.38 -6.17 -10.68
CA PRO A 103 -14.44 -6.67 -9.31
C PRO A 103 -14.95 -5.62 -8.32
N ALA A 104 -14.70 -4.32 -8.54
CA ALA A 104 -15.04 -3.31 -7.54
C ALA A 104 -16.54 -3.17 -7.26
N ARG A 105 -17.42 -3.47 -8.23
CA ARG A 105 -18.87 -3.53 -7.98
C ARG A 105 -19.24 -4.79 -7.21
N GLU A 106 -18.85 -5.95 -7.73
CA GLU A 106 -19.13 -7.25 -7.12
C GLU A 106 -18.55 -7.39 -5.69
N MET A 107 -17.36 -6.82 -5.44
CA MET A 107 -16.75 -6.76 -4.12
C MET A 107 -17.63 -5.99 -3.13
N ARG A 108 -18.16 -4.82 -3.55
CA ARG A 108 -19.05 -4.01 -2.70
C ARG A 108 -20.34 -4.76 -2.38
N ASP A 109 -20.93 -5.42 -3.36
CA ASP A 109 -22.13 -6.25 -3.17
C ASP A 109 -21.86 -7.43 -2.23
N ALA A 110 -20.62 -7.95 -2.22
CA ALA A 110 -20.16 -8.99 -1.29
C ALA A 110 -19.77 -8.47 0.11
N GLY A 111 -19.82 -7.15 0.36
CA GLY A 111 -19.54 -6.54 1.66
C GLY A 111 -18.13 -5.97 1.83
N TYR A 112 -17.37 -5.76 0.76
CA TYR A 112 -16.11 -5.01 0.80
C TYR A 112 -16.40 -3.52 1.07
N VAL A 113 -15.75 -2.98 2.08
CA VAL A 113 -15.77 -1.54 2.42
C VAL A 113 -14.35 -1.00 2.30
N PRO A 114 -14.09 0.00 1.43
CA PRO A 114 -12.78 0.64 1.34
C PRO A 114 -12.34 1.23 2.68
N ASP A 115 -11.11 0.96 3.12
CA ASP A 115 -10.57 1.56 4.35
C ASP A 115 -9.86 2.89 4.05
N THR A 116 -10.64 3.98 3.95
CA THR A 116 -10.13 5.33 3.62
C THR A 116 -9.10 5.87 4.61
N LYS A 117 -8.96 5.26 5.81
CA LYS A 117 -7.93 5.62 6.79
C LYS A 117 -6.51 5.32 6.31
N GLU A 118 -6.37 4.43 5.32
CA GLU A 118 -5.08 4.15 4.66
C GLU A 118 -4.60 5.33 3.80
N ILE A 119 -5.52 6.22 3.39
CA ILE A 119 -5.18 7.47 2.70
C ILE A 119 -5.07 8.60 3.72
N LEU A 120 -3.84 8.90 4.10
CA LEU A 120 -3.51 10.00 5.01
C LEU A 120 -3.46 11.37 4.32
N HIS A 121 -3.81 11.44 3.03
CA HIS A 121 -3.99 12.70 2.34
C HIS A 121 -5.28 13.37 2.80
N ASP A 122 -5.19 14.66 3.06
CA ASP A 122 -6.29 15.50 3.49
C ASP A 122 -7.12 15.91 2.27
N VAL A 123 -7.85 14.92 1.75
CA VAL A 123 -8.77 15.03 0.62
C VAL A 123 -10.14 14.47 1.02
N GLY A 124 -11.18 14.75 0.23
CA GLY A 124 -12.53 14.23 0.50
C GLY A 124 -12.58 12.69 0.47
N GLU A 125 -13.56 12.10 1.16
CA GLU A 125 -13.69 10.64 1.28
C GLU A 125 -13.82 9.95 -0.09
N GLU A 126 -14.60 10.51 -1.02
CA GLU A 126 -14.72 10.01 -2.40
C GLU A 126 -13.35 9.96 -3.11
N GLN A 127 -12.55 11.00 -2.95
CA GLN A 127 -11.19 11.05 -3.52
C GLN A 127 -10.25 10.05 -2.83
N LYS A 128 -10.42 9.78 -1.53
CA LYS A 128 -9.65 8.72 -0.85
C LYS A 128 -10.01 7.34 -1.40
N GLU A 129 -11.29 7.06 -1.59
CA GLU A 129 -11.74 5.80 -2.20
C GLU A 129 -11.17 5.63 -3.61
N GLU A 130 -11.16 6.68 -4.41
CA GLU A 130 -10.55 6.68 -5.74
C GLU A 130 -9.05 6.37 -5.66
N LEU A 131 -8.30 7.03 -4.76
CA LEU A 131 -6.88 6.76 -4.57
C LEU A 131 -6.60 5.31 -4.14
N LEU A 132 -7.43 4.73 -3.26
CA LEU A 132 -7.34 3.33 -2.88
C LEU A 132 -7.61 2.37 -4.04
N HIS A 133 -8.50 2.76 -4.95
CA HIS A 133 -8.86 1.95 -6.11
C HIS A 133 -7.66 1.68 -7.01
N TYR A 134 -6.79 2.69 -7.17
CA TYR A 134 -5.60 2.64 -8.02
C TYR A 134 -4.30 2.26 -7.28
N HIS A 135 -4.39 1.65 -6.10
CA HIS A 135 -3.21 1.09 -5.45
C HIS A 135 -2.52 0.05 -6.34
N SER A 136 -1.18 0.08 -6.36
CA SER A 136 -0.39 -0.72 -7.30
C SER A 136 -0.63 -2.23 -7.16
N GLU A 137 -0.95 -2.74 -5.97
CA GLU A 137 -1.35 -4.12 -5.72
C GLU A 137 -2.61 -4.50 -6.51
N LYS A 138 -3.64 -3.63 -6.50
CA LYS A 138 -4.89 -3.86 -7.23
C LYS A 138 -4.64 -3.81 -8.74
N MET A 139 -3.81 -2.86 -9.20
CA MET A 139 -3.41 -2.78 -10.61
C MET A 139 -2.70 -4.05 -11.07
N ALA A 140 -1.75 -4.56 -10.27
CA ALA A 140 -1.04 -5.80 -10.57
C ALA A 140 -1.97 -7.02 -10.61
N VAL A 141 -2.95 -7.10 -9.69
CA VAL A 141 -3.98 -8.14 -9.73
C VAL A 141 -4.83 -8.02 -10.99
N ALA A 142 -5.35 -6.83 -11.29
CA ALA A 142 -6.19 -6.59 -12.48
C ALA A 142 -5.44 -6.97 -13.77
N PHE A 143 -4.17 -6.54 -13.91
CA PHE A 143 -3.33 -6.95 -15.03
C PHE A 143 -3.14 -8.47 -15.10
N GLY A 144 -2.91 -9.12 -13.96
CA GLY A 144 -2.81 -10.57 -13.87
C GLY A 144 -4.09 -11.26 -14.35
N LEU A 145 -5.27 -10.76 -13.96
CA LEU A 145 -6.56 -11.32 -14.36
C LEU A 145 -6.79 -11.27 -15.88
N ILE A 146 -6.41 -10.18 -16.54
CA ILE A 146 -6.59 -9.99 -17.99
C ILE A 146 -5.47 -10.56 -18.86
N SER A 147 -4.39 -11.07 -18.26
CA SER A 147 -3.19 -11.50 -18.99
C SER A 147 -2.84 -12.97 -18.78
N THR A 148 -3.61 -13.70 -17.98
CA THR A 148 -3.34 -15.10 -17.66
C THR A 148 -4.62 -15.93 -17.72
N GLU A 149 -4.48 -17.23 -17.95
CA GLU A 149 -5.61 -18.16 -18.02
C GLU A 149 -6.42 -18.18 -16.72
N GLN A 150 -7.74 -18.38 -16.86
CA GLN A 150 -8.64 -18.54 -15.71
C GLN A 150 -8.18 -19.70 -14.83
N GLY A 151 -8.21 -19.51 -13.51
CA GLY A 151 -7.76 -20.52 -12.53
C GLY A 151 -6.25 -20.57 -12.29
N SER A 152 -5.40 -20.02 -13.18
CA SER A 152 -3.95 -20.01 -12.95
C SER A 152 -3.57 -19.16 -11.72
N PRO A 153 -2.47 -19.44 -10.99
CA PRO A 153 -2.09 -18.62 -9.83
C PRO A 153 -1.53 -17.26 -10.25
N LEU A 154 -1.76 -16.23 -9.44
CA LEU A 154 -1.11 -14.92 -9.58
C LEU A 154 0.00 -14.76 -8.53
N ARG A 155 1.15 -14.21 -8.93
CA ARG A 155 2.31 -13.96 -8.04
C ARG A 155 2.74 -12.51 -8.14
N ILE A 156 2.66 -11.80 -7.03
CA ILE A 156 2.90 -10.36 -6.95
C ILE A 156 3.99 -10.08 -5.91
N LEU A 157 4.91 -9.18 -6.25
CA LEU A 157 5.95 -8.67 -5.36
C LEU A 157 5.68 -7.21 -5.05
N LYS A 158 5.51 -6.87 -3.77
CA LYS A 158 5.37 -5.50 -3.28
C LYS A 158 6.64 -5.10 -2.53
N ASN A 159 7.19 -3.92 -2.83
CA ASN A 159 8.38 -3.40 -2.15
C ASN A 159 8.09 -2.81 -0.75
N LEU A 160 6.84 -2.46 -0.48
CA LEU A 160 6.34 -1.98 0.82
C LEU A 160 5.48 -3.07 1.48
N ARG A 161 5.08 -2.84 2.73
CA ARG A 161 4.04 -3.64 3.39
C ARG A 161 2.70 -3.40 2.70
N VAL A 162 1.92 -4.45 2.48
CA VAL A 162 0.56 -4.33 1.92
C VAL A 162 -0.33 -3.58 2.92
N CYS A 163 -1.13 -2.63 2.44
CA CYS A 163 -2.10 -1.91 3.29
C CYS A 163 -3.34 -2.77 3.57
N GLY A 164 -4.10 -2.44 4.62
CA GLY A 164 -5.26 -3.25 5.02
C GLY A 164 -6.36 -3.29 3.98
N ASP A 165 -6.57 -2.18 3.30
CA ASP A 165 -7.52 -2.09 2.19
C ASP A 165 -7.16 -3.04 1.03
N CYS A 166 -5.91 -3.02 0.57
CA CYS A 166 -5.45 -3.94 -0.48
C CYS A 166 -5.51 -5.39 -0.02
N HIS A 167 -5.11 -5.68 1.21
CA HIS A 167 -5.20 -7.02 1.78
C HIS A 167 -6.65 -7.54 1.76
N SER A 168 -7.60 -6.71 2.20
CA SER A 168 -9.03 -7.02 2.17
C SER A 168 -9.53 -7.23 0.74
N ALA A 169 -9.26 -6.29 -0.17
CA ALA A 169 -9.68 -6.38 -1.56
C ALA A 169 -9.17 -7.67 -2.25
N ILE A 170 -7.92 -8.06 -2.03
CA ILE A 170 -7.35 -9.27 -2.65
C ILE A 170 -8.02 -10.54 -2.10
N LYS A 171 -8.44 -10.56 -0.82
CA LYS A 171 -9.27 -11.66 -0.29
C LYS A 171 -10.56 -11.78 -1.11
N PHE A 172 -11.32 -10.71 -1.26
CA PHE A 172 -12.55 -10.73 -2.04
C PHE A 172 -12.32 -11.19 -3.48
N VAL A 173 -11.32 -10.62 -4.16
CA VAL A 173 -10.97 -11.02 -5.52
C VAL A 173 -10.65 -12.51 -5.60
N SER A 174 -9.81 -13.06 -4.70
CA SER A 174 -9.45 -14.49 -4.70
C SER A 174 -10.66 -15.42 -4.64
N LYS A 175 -11.71 -15.03 -3.89
CA LYS A 175 -12.96 -15.78 -3.80
C LYS A 175 -13.78 -15.68 -5.09
N MET A 176 -13.96 -14.45 -5.59
CA MET A 176 -14.81 -14.16 -6.74
C MET A 176 -14.27 -14.79 -8.03
N VAL A 177 -12.96 -14.68 -8.27
CA VAL A 177 -12.34 -15.23 -9.48
C VAL A 177 -11.97 -16.71 -9.34
N GLY A 178 -12.04 -17.27 -8.13
CA GLY A 178 -11.64 -18.66 -7.86
C GLY A 178 -10.16 -18.92 -8.12
N ARG A 179 -9.28 -17.94 -7.84
CA ARG A 179 -7.83 -18.03 -8.10
C ARG A 179 -7.04 -17.84 -6.82
N SER A 180 -5.96 -18.61 -6.66
CA SER A 180 -4.97 -18.33 -5.63
C SER A 180 -4.10 -17.14 -6.03
N ILE A 181 -3.97 -16.16 -5.14
CA ILE A 181 -3.11 -14.98 -5.34
C ILE A 181 -2.05 -15.00 -4.25
N THR A 182 -0.78 -14.94 -4.62
CA THR A 182 0.32 -14.83 -3.65
C THR A 182 0.94 -13.46 -3.76
N VAL A 183 0.98 -12.72 -2.65
CA VAL A 183 1.67 -11.43 -2.56
C VAL A 183 2.81 -11.56 -1.57
N ARG A 184 4.04 -11.36 -2.03
CA ARG A 184 5.20 -11.17 -1.13
C ARG A 184 5.44 -9.69 -0.96
N ASP A 185 5.31 -9.21 0.26
CA ASP A 185 5.51 -7.81 0.61
C ASP A 185 6.85 -7.59 1.35
N ALA A 186 7.09 -6.39 1.87
CA ALA A 186 8.31 -6.10 2.60
C ALA A 186 8.50 -6.90 3.91
N SER A 187 7.44 -7.51 4.42
CA SER A 187 7.39 -8.15 5.74
C SER A 187 7.18 -9.66 5.68
N ARG A 188 6.37 -10.18 4.74
CA ARG A 188 5.96 -11.60 4.69
C ARG A 188 5.35 -11.99 3.35
N PHE A 189 4.97 -13.26 3.25
CA PHE A 189 4.13 -13.79 2.19
C PHE A 189 2.67 -13.84 2.64
N HIS A 190 1.79 -13.43 1.75
CA HIS A 190 0.34 -13.52 1.87
C HIS A 190 -0.16 -14.47 0.80
N HIS A 191 -0.75 -15.58 1.20
CA HIS A 191 -1.40 -16.51 0.28
C HIS A 191 -2.91 -16.37 0.41
N PHE A 192 -3.52 -15.79 -0.61
CA PHE A 192 -4.95 -15.53 -0.69
C PHE A 192 -5.64 -16.66 -1.45
N SER A 193 -6.62 -17.29 -0.82
CA SER A 193 -7.43 -18.34 -1.43
C SER A 193 -8.83 -18.36 -0.81
N ASN A 194 -9.85 -18.47 -1.65
CA ASN A 194 -11.26 -18.56 -1.26
C ASN A 194 -11.69 -17.50 -0.22
N GLY A 195 -11.22 -16.26 -0.36
CA GLY A 195 -11.63 -15.18 0.55
C GLY A 195 -10.83 -15.09 1.84
N THR A 196 -9.80 -15.92 2.02
CA THR A 196 -8.96 -15.96 3.21
C THR A 196 -7.51 -15.70 2.87
N CYS A 197 -6.71 -15.28 3.87
CA CYS A 197 -5.27 -15.11 3.72
C CYS A 197 -4.54 -15.94 4.77
N SER A 198 -3.44 -16.57 4.38
CA SER A 198 -2.56 -17.36 5.26
C SER A 198 -1.96 -16.57 6.42
N CYS A 199 -1.94 -15.23 6.37
CA CYS A 199 -1.39 -14.41 7.44
C CYS A 199 -2.35 -14.24 8.64
N GLY A 200 -3.59 -14.75 8.55
CA GLY A 200 -4.58 -14.64 9.62
C GLY A 200 -4.96 -13.19 9.95
N ASP A 201 -4.99 -12.33 8.93
CA ASP A 201 -5.25 -10.88 9.07
C ASP A 201 -4.17 -10.11 9.84
N TYR A 202 -2.98 -10.71 10.01
CA TYR A 202 -1.77 -9.99 10.40
C TYR A 202 -1.05 -9.52 9.13
N TRP A 203 -1.56 -8.47 8.48
CA TRP A 203 -0.88 -7.79 7.39
C TRP A 203 0.04 -6.71 7.89
#